data_AF-A0A661UA68-F1
#
_entry.id   AF-A0A661UA68-F1
#
_cell.length_a   1.000
_cell.length_b   1.000
_cell.length_c   1.000
_cell.angle_alpha   90.00
_cell.angle_beta   90.00
_cell.angle_gamma   90.00
#
_symmetry.space_group_name_H-M   'P 1'
#
loop_
_entity.id
_entity.type
_entity.pdbx_description
1 polymer ?
#
loop_
_entity_poly.entity_id
_entity_poly.type
_entity_poly.pdbx_seq_one_letter_code
_entity_poly.pdbx_strand_id
1 'polypeptide(L)'
;MTARHRLRIALVLTAACLLAVLSYFILSSSHRTGEHTSSPQGVPAGCVGDAIVIKGFRQTVAEGARTIYELWANKATLKIDTKQYSLERVLPASTYFGENGRHISFSADEGIYDPDSDNVLLQRNVTAMLSTGLTLKCDKISFSRSTMTASSSCPVVVTGEGIYFQTRGFSVNLPSREILFPSIVHIETTSSAQKFLKVFEKNAESPAPAAMAKNSLALTANQMLVHIKKKTAELVGDVTLRFGQGEIMADRVLFGWGDALQKIKWAKLRGNVVIRSQDGAIGCEKAE
;
A
#
# COMPACT_ATOMS: atom_id res chain seq x y z
N MET A 1 38.63 -50.97 -7.08
CA MET A 1 38.56 -49.57 -7.56
C MET A 1 39.45 -48.70 -6.65
N THR A 2 40.55 -48.14 -7.17
CA THR A 2 41.58 -47.48 -6.35
C THR A 2 41.15 -46.09 -5.87
N ALA A 3 41.66 -45.62 -4.73
CA ALA A 3 41.30 -44.32 -4.14
C ALA A 3 41.45 -43.14 -5.12
N ARG A 4 42.44 -43.21 -6.01
CA ARG A 4 42.66 -42.23 -7.10
C ARG A 4 41.50 -42.16 -8.09
N HIS A 5 40.81 -43.28 -8.33
CA HIS A 5 39.68 -43.33 -9.25
C HIS A 5 38.42 -42.70 -8.65
N ARG A 6 38.22 -42.84 -7.33
CA ARG A 6 37.12 -42.19 -6.60
C ARG A 6 37.30 -40.68 -6.52
N LEU A 7 38.54 -40.21 -6.31
CA LEU A 7 38.86 -38.78 -6.26
C LEU A 7 38.61 -38.09 -7.61
N ARG A 8 38.99 -38.73 -8.73
CA ARG A 8 38.74 -38.20 -10.08
C ARG A 8 37.25 -38.08 -10.39
N ILE A 9 36.45 -39.07 -10.03
CA ILE A 9 35.00 -39.05 -10.25
C ILE A 9 34.35 -37.93 -9.41
N ALA A 10 34.75 -37.77 -8.16
CA ALA A 10 34.25 -36.70 -7.30
C ALA A 10 34.54 -35.31 -7.88
N LEU A 11 35.78 -35.06 -8.33
CA LEU A 11 36.16 -33.77 -8.94
C LEU A 11 35.36 -33.43 -10.20
N VAL A 12 35.12 -34.42 -11.07
CA VAL A 12 34.34 -34.23 -12.30
C VAL A 12 32.88 -33.88 -11.98
N LEU A 13 32.28 -34.54 -10.99
CA LEU A 13 30.91 -34.26 -10.55
C LEU A 13 30.77 -32.85 -9.97
N THR A 14 31.73 -32.40 -9.15
CA THR A 14 31.68 -31.05 -8.56
C THR A 14 31.83 -29.97 -9.63
N ALA A 15 32.73 -30.17 -10.60
CA ALA A 15 32.90 -29.24 -11.72
C ALA A 15 31.65 -29.16 -12.60
N ALA A 16 31.00 -30.31 -12.88
CA ALA A 16 29.74 -30.36 -13.63
C ALA A 16 28.60 -29.63 -12.89
N CYS A 17 28.47 -29.80 -11.57
CA CYS A 17 27.50 -29.07 -10.77
C CYS A 17 27.75 -27.55 -10.79
N LEU A 18 29.01 -27.12 -10.66
CA LEU A 18 29.34 -25.70 -10.71
C LEU A 18 28.99 -25.07 -12.07
N LEU A 19 29.28 -25.77 -13.17
CA LEU A 19 28.92 -25.31 -14.52
C LEU A 19 27.40 -25.24 -14.72
N ALA A 20 26.63 -26.18 -14.17
CA ALA A 20 25.17 -26.16 -14.23
C ALA A 20 24.56 -24.99 -13.42
N VAL A 21 25.13 -24.66 -12.26
CA VAL A 21 24.71 -23.50 -11.48
C VAL A 21 25.06 -22.20 -12.20
N LEU A 22 26.25 -22.11 -12.80
CA LEU A 22 26.68 -20.93 -13.56
C LEU A 22 25.81 -20.71 -14.80
N SER A 23 25.50 -21.77 -15.55
CA SER A 23 24.64 -21.66 -16.74
C SER A 23 23.21 -21.27 -16.37
N TYR A 24 22.68 -21.78 -15.26
CA TYR A 24 21.40 -21.32 -14.71
C TYR A 24 21.43 -19.83 -14.33
N PHE A 25 22.52 -19.35 -13.73
CA PHE A 25 22.68 -17.94 -13.35
C PHE A 25 22.82 -17.01 -14.57
N ILE A 26 23.47 -17.46 -15.63
CA ILE A 26 23.59 -16.70 -16.89
C ILE A 26 22.24 -16.67 -17.63
N LEU A 27 21.53 -17.79 -17.73
CA LEU A 27 20.21 -17.81 -18.39
C LEU A 27 19.16 -17.00 -17.61
N SER A 28 19.21 -17.01 -16.28
CA SER A 28 18.30 -16.20 -15.46
C SER A 28 18.64 -14.70 -15.49
N SER A 29 19.89 -14.32 -15.74
CA SER A 29 20.27 -12.91 -15.88
C SER A 29 20.00 -12.34 -17.29
N SER A 30 20.09 -13.15 -18.35
CA SER A 30 19.80 -12.72 -19.73
C SER A 30 18.33 -12.41 -20.04
N HIS A 31 17.38 -12.77 -19.17
CA HIS A 31 15.96 -12.45 -19.36
C HIS A 31 15.55 -11.03 -18.93
N ARG A 32 16.50 -10.15 -18.57
CA ARG A 32 16.19 -8.79 -18.06
C ARG A 32 16.54 -7.63 -18.98
N THR A 33 17.02 -7.85 -20.19
CA THR A 33 17.10 -6.78 -21.21
C THR A 33 15.82 -6.73 -22.02
N GLY A 34 14.72 -6.39 -21.35
CA GLY A 34 13.53 -5.92 -22.04
C GLY A 34 13.83 -4.53 -22.58
N GLU A 35 13.69 -4.35 -23.89
CA GLU A 35 13.79 -3.06 -24.56
C GLU A 35 12.74 -2.11 -23.92
N HIS A 36 13.20 -1.18 -23.10
CA HIS A 36 12.34 -0.19 -22.45
C HIS A 36 11.95 0.85 -23.50
N THR A 37 10.78 0.67 -24.12
CA THR A 37 10.18 1.70 -24.96
C THR A 37 9.48 2.71 -24.07
N SER A 38 10.23 3.71 -23.63
CA SER A 38 9.73 4.83 -22.84
C SER A 38 10.06 6.14 -23.56
N SER A 39 9.07 6.76 -24.18
CA SER A 39 9.23 8.08 -24.79
C SER A 39 7.96 8.88 -24.60
N PRO A 40 8.05 10.10 -24.03
CA PRO A 40 6.88 10.93 -23.82
C PRO A 40 6.18 11.27 -25.12
N GLN A 41 4.86 11.14 -25.11
CA GLN A 41 3.96 11.50 -26.19
C GLN A 41 3.20 12.78 -25.84
N GLY A 42 2.87 13.56 -26.86
CA GLY A 42 2.08 14.78 -26.74
C GLY A 42 2.34 15.73 -27.91
N VAL A 43 1.57 16.81 -27.99
CA VAL A 43 1.73 17.82 -29.04
C VAL A 43 2.65 18.93 -28.53
N PRO A 44 3.81 19.17 -29.18
CA PRO A 44 4.64 20.32 -28.87
C PRO A 44 3.83 21.61 -29.04
N ALA A 45 3.76 22.42 -27.99
CA ALA A 45 2.98 23.66 -27.97
C ALA A 45 3.87 24.92 -28.06
N GLY A 46 5.20 24.74 -28.10
CA GLY A 46 6.18 25.81 -28.24
C GLY A 46 7.34 25.68 -27.26
N CYS A 47 8.28 26.63 -27.36
CA CYS A 47 9.37 26.83 -26.41
C CYS A 47 9.13 28.14 -25.65
N VAL A 48 9.35 28.15 -24.33
CA VAL A 48 9.32 29.37 -23.51
C VAL A 48 10.65 29.43 -22.76
N GLY A 49 11.57 30.26 -23.25
CA GLY A 49 12.97 30.22 -22.80
C GLY A 49 13.59 28.84 -23.04
N ASP A 50 14.28 28.32 -22.03
CA ASP A 50 14.93 26.99 -22.04
C ASP A 50 13.98 25.85 -21.64
N ALA A 51 12.69 25.97 -21.96
CA ALA A 51 11.69 24.98 -21.63
C ALA A 51 10.83 24.59 -22.83
N ILE A 52 10.61 23.29 -23.00
CA ILE A 52 9.73 22.74 -24.04
C ILE A 52 8.37 22.45 -23.42
N VAL A 53 7.31 23.02 -23.98
CA VAL A 53 5.93 22.83 -23.51
C VAL A 53 5.22 21.79 -24.36
N ILE A 54 4.62 20.80 -23.71
CA ILE A 54 3.90 19.67 -24.31
C ILE A 54 2.45 19.71 -23.83
N LYS A 55 1.49 19.73 -24.75
CA LYS A 55 0.06 19.58 -24.45
C LYS A 55 -0.36 18.12 -24.58
N GLY A 56 -1.22 17.67 -23.67
CA GLY A 56 -1.69 16.28 -23.62
C GLY A 56 -0.54 15.31 -23.39
N PHE A 57 0.25 15.55 -22.34
CA PHE A 57 1.39 14.71 -22.01
C PHE A 57 0.94 13.30 -21.63
N ARG A 58 1.55 12.31 -22.26
CA ARG A 58 1.37 10.90 -21.94
C ARG A 58 2.72 10.21 -21.91
N GLN A 59 2.99 9.48 -20.85
CA GLN A 59 4.14 8.62 -20.72
C GLN A 59 3.66 7.23 -20.34
N THR A 60 4.11 6.22 -21.09
CA THR A 60 3.82 4.81 -20.81
C THR A 60 5.13 4.08 -20.72
N VAL A 61 5.28 3.24 -19.69
CA VAL A 61 6.43 2.35 -19.54
C VAL A 61 5.95 0.93 -19.40
N ALA A 62 6.57 0.06 -20.20
CA ALA A 62 6.32 -1.37 -20.22
C ALA A 62 7.61 -2.16 -19.93
N GLU A 63 7.44 -3.36 -19.39
CA GLU A 63 8.44 -4.43 -19.37
C GLU A 63 7.89 -5.61 -20.18
N GLY A 64 8.51 -5.88 -21.33
CA GLY A 64 7.99 -6.86 -22.28
C GLY A 64 6.57 -6.49 -22.73
N ALA A 65 5.62 -7.43 -22.60
CA ALA A 65 4.23 -7.21 -22.98
C ALA A 65 3.38 -6.51 -21.89
N ARG A 66 3.97 -6.17 -20.74
CA ARG A 66 3.22 -5.65 -19.59
C ARG A 66 3.50 -4.17 -19.37
N THR A 67 2.44 -3.37 -19.39
CA THR A 67 2.48 -1.99 -18.90
C THR A 67 2.71 -1.97 -17.40
N ILE A 68 3.71 -1.20 -16.96
CA ILE A 68 4.05 -1.01 -15.54
C ILE A 68 3.54 0.32 -15.04
N TYR A 69 3.55 1.36 -15.87
CA TYR A 69 2.82 2.56 -15.55
C TYR A 69 2.39 3.35 -16.78
N GLU A 70 1.35 4.14 -16.56
CA GLU A 70 0.94 5.22 -17.44
C GLU A 70 0.85 6.50 -16.64
N LEU A 71 1.30 7.61 -17.21
CA LEU A 71 1.29 8.94 -16.60
C LEU A 71 0.73 9.92 -17.61
N TRP A 72 -0.35 10.58 -17.22
CA TRP A 72 -1.14 11.45 -18.09
C TRP A 72 -1.27 12.81 -17.42
N ALA A 73 -0.99 13.88 -18.15
CA ALA A 73 -1.18 15.24 -17.68
C ALA A 73 -1.71 16.13 -18.80
N ASN A 74 -2.46 17.17 -18.44
CA ASN A 74 -2.94 18.13 -19.45
C ASN A 74 -1.79 18.85 -20.14
N LYS A 75 -0.75 19.16 -19.37
CA LYS A 75 0.44 19.84 -19.88
C LYS A 75 1.68 19.36 -19.12
N ALA A 76 2.80 19.30 -19.85
CA ALA A 76 4.11 19.11 -19.26
C ALA A 76 5.06 20.18 -19.78
N THR A 77 6.01 20.57 -18.94
CA THR A 77 7.10 21.49 -19.29
C THR A 77 8.41 20.79 -18.99
N LEU A 78 9.18 20.47 -20.02
CA LEU A 78 10.52 19.90 -19.87
C LEU A 78 11.48 21.04 -19.51
N LYS A 79 12.15 20.92 -18.36
CA LYS A 79 13.26 21.78 -17.98
C LYS A 79 14.55 21.20 -18.57
N ILE A 80 15.20 21.94 -19.47
CA ILE A 80 16.38 21.42 -20.19
C ILE A 80 17.53 21.10 -19.23
N ASP A 81 17.78 21.94 -18.23
CA ASP A 81 18.90 21.79 -17.30
C ASP A 81 18.81 20.51 -16.46
N THR A 82 17.62 20.22 -15.93
CA THR A 82 17.40 19.06 -15.04
C THR A 82 16.87 17.84 -15.78
N LYS A 83 16.48 17.98 -17.05
CA LYS A 83 15.77 16.98 -17.85
C LYS A 83 14.48 16.45 -17.20
N GLN A 84 13.91 17.19 -16.26
CA GLN A 84 12.68 16.81 -15.56
C GLN A 84 11.46 17.48 -16.19
N TYR A 85 10.34 16.77 -16.16
CA TYR A 85 9.04 17.28 -16.58
C TYR A 85 8.30 17.85 -15.38
N SER A 86 7.94 19.13 -15.43
CA SER A 86 6.92 19.70 -14.56
C SER A 86 5.55 19.46 -15.19
N LEU A 87 4.67 18.79 -14.47
CA LEU A 87 3.35 18.37 -14.92
C LEU A 87 2.29 19.28 -14.34
N GLU A 88 1.32 19.65 -15.17
CA GLU A 88 0.17 20.46 -14.80
C GLU A 88 -1.10 19.62 -15.04
N ARG A 89 -1.88 19.46 -13.97
CA ARG A 89 -3.10 18.66 -13.90
C ARG A 89 -2.89 17.21 -14.34
N VAL A 90 -2.33 16.42 -13.43
CA VAL A 90 -2.17 14.97 -13.57
C VAL A 90 -3.53 14.30 -13.52
N LEU A 91 -3.84 13.52 -14.56
CA LEU A 91 -5.16 12.95 -14.79
C LEU A 91 -5.34 11.60 -14.09
N PRO A 92 -6.58 11.21 -13.69
CA PRO A 92 -6.87 9.92 -13.06
C PRO A 92 -6.51 8.68 -13.87
N ALA A 93 -6.27 8.83 -15.18
CA ALA A 93 -5.75 7.75 -16.03
C ALA A 93 -4.31 7.36 -15.66
N SER A 94 -3.59 8.21 -14.94
CA SER A 94 -2.24 7.93 -14.47
C SER A 94 -2.27 6.80 -13.45
N THR A 95 -1.66 5.66 -13.79
CA THR A 95 -1.82 4.39 -13.08
C THR A 95 -0.50 3.64 -13.03
N TYR A 96 -0.12 3.15 -11.84
CA TYR A 96 0.95 2.17 -11.66
C TYR A 96 0.37 0.77 -11.52
N PHE A 97 0.90 -0.18 -12.29
CA PHE A 97 0.44 -1.57 -12.36
C PHE A 97 1.43 -2.53 -11.68
N GLY A 98 0.97 -3.19 -10.62
CA GLY A 98 1.66 -4.30 -9.96
C GLY A 98 1.46 -5.63 -10.70
N GLU A 99 2.19 -6.66 -10.28
CA GLU A 99 2.30 -7.94 -11.02
C GLU A 99 1.06 -8.84 -11.00
N ASN A 100 0.00 -8.40 -10.33
CA ASN A 100 -1.15 -9.24 -9.99
C ASN A 100 -2.48 -8.53 -10.30
N GLY A 101 -2.52 -7.69 -11.34
CA GLY A 101 -3.69 -6.86 -11.70
C GLY A 101 -3.98 -5.72 -10.71
N ARG A 102 -3.14 -5.59 -9.68
CA ARG A 102 -3.22 -4.49 -8.71
C ARG A 102 -2.72 -3.22 -9.34
N HIS A 103 -3.35 -2.14 -8.95
CA HIS A 103 -2.96 -0.83 -9.42
C HIS A 103 -3.25 0.24 -8.38
N ILE A 104 -2.52 1.33 -8.52
CA ILE A 104 -2.82 2.60 -7.88
C ILE A 104 -2.96 3.63 -8.99
N SER A 105 -4.16 4.19 -9.13
CA SER A 105 -4.38 5.34 -10.00
C SER A 105 -4.30 6.62 -9.19
N PHE A 106 -3.87 7.71 -9.80
CA PHE A 106 -3.64 8.96 -9.12
C PHE A 106 -4.02 10.16 -9.98
N SER A 107 -4.37 11.24 -9.31
CA SER A 107 -4.60 12.57 -9.89
C SER A 107 -4.06 13.62 -8.94
N ALA A 108 -3.61 14.74 -9.49
CA ALA A 108 -3.01 15.85 -8.75
C ALA A 108 -3.05 17.13 -9.59
N ASP A 109 -2.95 18.29 -8.96
CA ASP A 109 -2.84 19.55 -9.69
C ASP A 109 -1.44 19.74 -10.29
N GLU A 110 -0.41 19.25 -9.60
CA GLU A 110 0.98 19.44 -9.98
C GLU A 110 1.78 18.13 -9.86
N GLY A 111 2.80 17.99 -10.71
CA GLY A 111 3.72 16.87 -10.61
C GLY A 111 5.12 17.19 -11.12
N ILE A 112 6.08 16.35 -10.72
CA ILE A 112 7.43 16.29 -11.28
C ILE A 112 7.66 14.84 -11.70
N TYR A 113 8.04 14.65 -12.95
CA TYR A 113 8.46 13.36 -13.48
C TYR A 113 9.93 13.42 -13.88
N ASP A 114 10.70 12.48 -13.35
CA ASP A 114 12.10 12.27 -13.69
C ASP A 114 12.21 11.07 -14.65
N PRO A 115 12.53 11.31 -15.94
CA PRO A 115 12.61 10.23 -16.93
C PRO A 115 13.79 9.29 -16.72
N ASP A 116 14.85 9.72 -16.04
CA ASP A 116 16.03 8.88 -15.84
C ASP A 116 15.79 7.81 -14.76
N SER A 117 14.99 8.15 -13.75
CA SER A 117 14.67 7.26 -12.63
C SER A 117 13.25 6.70 -12.66
N ASP A 118 12.41 7.17 -13.59
CA ASP A 118 10.97 6.93 -13.64
C ASP A 118 10.22 7.28 -12.33
N ASN A 119 10.81 8.16 -11.51
CA ASN A 119 10.20 8.61 -10.28
C ASN A 119 9.20 9.73 -10.56
N VAL A 120 8.11 9.72 -9.80
CA VAL A 120 7.07 10.76 -9.89
C VAL A 120 6.81 11.34 -8.52
N LEU A 121 6.76 12.66 -8.45
CA LEU A 121 6.32 13.40 -7.29
C LEU A 121 5.06 14.18 -7.63
N LEU A 122 3.96 13.89 -6.96
CA LEU A 122 2.67 14.55 -7.13
C LEU A 122 2.43 15.50 -5.96
N GLN A 123 1.85 16.66 -6.24
CA GLN A 123 1.61 17.70 -5.26
C GLN A 123 0.26 18.37 -5.50
N ARG A 124 -0.33 18.87 -4.41
CA ARG A 124 -1.60 19.61 -4.32
C ARG A 124 -2.82 18.80 -4.78
N ASN A 125 -3.81 18.70 -3.89
CA ASN A 125 -5.07 18.00 -4.14
C ASN A 125 -4.87 16.56 -4.66
N VAL A 126 -3.86 15.87 -4.14
CA VAL A 126 -3.53 14.52 -4.62
C VAL A 126 -4.60 13.54 -4.17
N THR A 127 -5.18 12.84 -5.13
CA THR A 127 -6.11 11.74 -4.90
C THR A 127 -5.54 10.47 -5.52
N ALA A 128 -5.35 9.43 -4.71
CA ALA A 128 -4.95 8.11 -5.19
C ALA A 128 -6.04 7.08 -4.90
N MET A 129 -6.36 6.24 -5.88
CA MET A 129 -7.32 5.16 -5.77
C MET A 129 -6.60 3.83 -5.92
N LEU A 130 -6.72 2.99 -4.89
CA LEU A 130 -6.16 1.65 -4.87
C LEU A 130 -7.15 0.67 -5.50
N SER A 131 -6.63 -0.40 -6.11
CA SER A 131 -7.46 -1.49 -6.65
C SER A 131 -8.32 -2.22 -5.60
N THR A 132 -8.16 -1.91 -4.30
CA THR A 132 -9.01 -2.38 -3.20
C THR A 132 -10.29 -1.56 -3.02
N GLY A 133 -10.45 -0.45 -3.75
CA GLY A 133 -11.53 0.53 -3.57
C GLY A 133 -11.24 1.60 -2.51
N LEU A 134 -10.05 1.57 -1.89
CA LEU A 134 -9.63 2.64 -0.99
C LEU A 134 -9.17 3.87 -1.78
N THR A 135 -9.67 5.03 -1.38
CA THR A 135 -9.26 6.34 -1.86
C THR A 135 -8.43 7.04 -0.79
N LEU A 136 -7.26 7.54 -1.18
CA LEU A 136 -6.32 8.30 -0.36
C LEU A 136 -6.32 9.74 -0.87
N LYS A 137 -6.56 10.71 0.02
CA LYS A 137 -6.45 12.14 -0.28
C LYS A 137 -5.36 12.77 0.57
N CYS A 138 -4.40 13.43 -0.04
CA CYS A 138 -3.31 14.13 0.65
C CYS A 138 -2.71 15.24 -0.23
N ASP A 139 -1.76 15.99 0.33
CA ASP A 139 -1.11 17.09 -0.40
C ASP A 139 0.04 16.63 -1.28
N LYS A 140 0.62 15.46 -1.02
CA LYS A 140 1.85 15.01 -1.68
C LYS A 140 1.95 13.50 -1.72
N ILE A 141 2.32 12.94 -2.86
CA ILE A 141 2.70 11.52 -3.01
C ILE A 141 4.01 11.44 -3.79
N SER A 142 4.93 10.59 -3.35
CA SER A 142 6.08 10.18 -4.15
C SER A 142 5.92 8.73 -4.58
N PHE A 143 6.17 8.45 -5.85
CA PHE A 143 6.31 7.10 -6.38
C PHE A 143 7.77 6.85 -6.75
N SER A 144 8.30 5.73 -6.26
CA SER A 144 9.65 5.25 -6.59
C SER A 144 9.56 4.02 -7.48
N ARG A 145 10.16 4.10 -8.68
CA ARG A 145 10.14 2.99 -9.65
C ARG A 145 10.99 1.80 -9.20
N SER A 146 12.16 2.07 -8.63
CA SER A 146 13.10 1.03 -8.18
C SER A 146 12.52 0.17 -7.06
N THR A 147 11.69 0.75 -6.20
CA THR A 147 11.04 0.05 -5.07
C THR A 147 9.58 -0.29 -5.33
N MET A 148 9.00 0.16 -6.45
CA MET A 148 7.57 0.05 -6.77
C MET A 148 6.66 0.47 -5.60
N THR A 149 7.04 1.57 -4.95
CA THR A 149 6.41 2.06 -3.72
C THR A 149 5.85 3.46 -3.92
N ALA A 150 4.57 3.63 -3.60
CA ALA A 150 3.92 4.93 -3.46
C ALA A 150 3.87 5.30 -1.97
N SER A 151 4.32 6.49 -1.61
CA SER A 151 4.34 6.92 -0.21
C SER A 151 4.03 8.39 -0.04
N SER A 152 3.58 8.74 1.16
CA SER A 152 3.40 10.11 1.61
C SER A 152 3.80 10.22 3.08
N SER A 153 4.37 11.36 3.45
CA SER A 153 4.59 11.75 4.85
C SER A 153 3.57 12.81 5.33
N CYS A 154 2.71 13.31 4.43
CA CYS A 154 1.69 14.31 4.74
C CYS A 154 0.49 13.67 5.44
N PRO A 155 -0.38 14.45 6.12
CA PRO A 155 -1.69 13.97 6.52
C PRO A 155 -2.47 13.40 5.33
N VAL A 156 -3.11 12.25 5.56
CA VAL A 156 -3.86 11.51 4.55
C VAL A 156 -5.23 11.22 5.11
N VAL A 157 -6.25 11.54 4.33
CA VAL A 157 -7.60 11.06 4.56
C VAL A 157 -7.80 9.81 3.72
N VAL A 158 -8.17 8.72 4.37
CA VAL A 158 -8.47 7.44 3.73
C VAL A 158 -9.97 7.22 3.79
N THR A 159 -10.57 7.01 2.63
CA THR A 159 -12.00 6.70 2.49
C THR A 159 -12.16 5.41 1.71
N GLY A 160 -13.07 4.57 2.15
CA GLY A 160 -13.52 3.38 1.45
C GLY A 160 -14.97 3.09 1.79
N GLU A 161 -15.49 1.98 1.32
CA GLU A 161 -16.86 1.58 1.63
C GLU A 161 -16.99 1.23 3.13
N GLY A 162 -17.69 2.09 3.88
CA GLY A 162 -17.92 1.92 5.31
C GLY A 162 -16.74 2.27 6.22
N ILE A 163 -15.63 2.77 5.66
CA ILE A 163 -14.41 3.10 6.41
C ILE A 163 -13.96 4.52 6.05
N TYR A 164 -13.67 5.31 7.08
CA TYR A 164 -13.03 6.62 7.00
C TYR A 164 -11.92 6.66 8.04
N PHE A 165 -10.72 7.10 7.71
CA PHE A 165 -9.72 7.40 8.73
C PHE A 165 -8.70 8.44 8.30
N GLN A 166 -8.05 9.05 9.27
CA GLN A 166 -6.96 10.00 9.09
C GLN A 166 -5.65 9.40 9.59
N THR A 167 -4.57 9.61 8.84
CA THR A 167 -3.22 9.09 9.16
C THR A 167 -2.16 10.12 8.81
N ARG A 168 -1.00 10.08 9.47
CA ARG A 168 0.18 10.87 9.09
C ARG A 168 1.06 10.08 8.14
N GLY A 169 0.68 10.11 6.89
CA GLY A 169 1.38 9.42 5.82
C GLY A 169 0.88 8.01 5.57
N PHE A 170 1.46 7.41 4.53
CA PHE A 170 1.23 6.03 4.13
C PHE A 170 2.41 5.51 3.31
N SER A 171 2.51 4.19 3.19
CA SER A 171 3.38 3.53 2.21
C SER A 171 2.65 2.33 1.61
N VAL A 172 2.55 2.30 0.28
CA VAL A 172 1.96 1.20 -0.50
C VAL A 172 3.08 0.61 -1.34
N ASN A 173 3.45 -0.64 -1.04
CA ASN A 173 4.39 -1.39 -1.85
C ASN A 173 3.61 -2.36 -2.76
N LEU A 174 3.59 -2.08 -4.06
CA LEU A 174 2.76 -2.80 -5.03
C LEU A 174 3.12 -4.30 -5.14
N PRO A 175 4.41 -4.71 -5.12
CA PRO A 175 4.80 -6.11 -5.11
C PRO A 175 4.42 -6.87 -3.83
N SER A 176 4.74 -6.31 -2.65
CA SER A 176 4.60 -6.99 -1.35
C SER A 176 3.16 -7.11 -0.87
N ARG A 177 2.22 -6.33 -1.45
CA ARG A 177 0.79 -6.35 -1.13
C ARG A 177 0.43 -5.73 0.21
N GLU A 178 1.35 -4.94 0.75
CA GLU A 178 1.21 -4.31 2.06
C GLU A 178 0.95 -2.82 1.92
N ILE A 179 0.03 -2.33 2.75
CA ILE A 179 -0.18 -0.90 2.97
C ILE A 179 0.12 -0.63 4.43
N LEU A 180 1.04 0.28 4.67
CA LEU A 180 1.43 0.75 5.99
C LEU A 180 0.88 2.15 6.22
N PHE A 181 0.20 2.33 7.35
CA PHE A 181 -0.21 3.62 7.87
C PHE A 181 0.51 3.83 9.21
N PRO A 182 1.61 4.59 9.25
CA PRO A 182 2.54 4.62 10.37
C PRO A 182 2.06 5.43 11.58
N SER A 183 0.91 6.11 11.50
CA SER A 183 0.34 6.93 12.58
C SER A 183 -1.12 7.23 12.30
N ILE A 184 -2.03 6.42 12.85
CA ILE A 184 -3.46 6.65 12.68
C ILE A 184 -3.94 7.63 13.72
N VAL A 185 -4.53 8.73 13.25
CA VAL A 185 -5.06 9.80 14.08
C VAL A 185 -6.48 9.47 14.53
N HIS A 186 -7.30 8.97 13.62
CA HIS A 186 -8.73 8.75 13.87
C HIS A 186 -9.30 7.78 12.84
N ILE A 187 -10.13 6.83 13.26
CA ILE A 187 -10.91 5.96 12.36
C ILE A 187 -12.38 6.11 12.71
N GLU A 188 -13.23 6.21 11.70
CA GLU A 188 -14.68 6.07 11.78
C GLU A 188 -15.11 4.92 10.87
N THR A 189 -16.01 4.08 11.36
CA THR A 189 -16.68 3.08 10.52
C THR A 189 -18.15 3.42 10.45
N THR A 190 -18.68 3.55 9.23
CA THR A 190 -20.10 3.79 8.98
C THR A 190 -20.73 2.46 8.57
N SER A 191 -20.94 1.58 9.55
CA SER A 191 -21.80 0.41 9.33
C SER A 191 -23.25 0.82 9.60
N SER A 192 -24.04 1.00 8.54
CA SER A 192 -25.51 1.04 8.65
C SER A 192 -26.08 -0.31 9.10
N ALA A 193 -25.27 -1.37 9.13
CA ALA A 193 -25.63 -2.67 9.69
C ALA A 193 -25.29 -2.69 11.19
N GLN A 194 -26.29 -2.38 12.01
CA GLN A 194 -26.32 -2.71 13.44
C GLN A 194 -26.04 -4.20 13.64
N LYS A 195 -24.82 -4.53 14.06
CA LYS A 195 -24.34 -5.75 14.74
C LYS A 195 -22.81 -5.71 14.63
N PHE A 196 -22.10 -6.62 15.28
CA PHE A 196 -20.67 -6.90 15.04
C PHE A 196 -19.65 -6.12 15.89
N LEU A 197 -19.71 -6.36 17.19
CA LEU A 197 -18.53 -6.89 17.88
C LEU A 197 -19.01 -7.95 18.88
N LYS A 198 -19.04 -9.24 18.48
CA LYS A 198 -19.01 -10.31 19.48
C LYS A 198 -17.53 -10.55 19.76
N VAL A 199 -17.02 -9.96 20.84
CA VAL A 199 -15.74 -10.40 21.40
C VAL A 199 -15.97 -11.85 21.83
N PHE A 200 -15.38 -12.80 21.10
CA PHE A 200 -15.37 -14.18 21.55
C PHE A 200 -14.29 -14.26 22.65
N GLU A 201 -14.71 -14.10 23.90
CA GLU A 201 -13.97 -14.64 25.03
C GLU A 201 -13.94 -16.15 24.86
N LYS A 202 -12.82 -16.66 24.36
CA LYS A 202 -12.54 -18.09 24.37
C LYS A 202 -12.15 -18.44 25.81
N ASN A 203 -13.16 -18.51 26.70
CA ASN A 203 -13.22 -19.29 27.98
C ASN A 203 -14.14 -18.72 29.07
N ALA A 204 -14.94 -17.66 28.83
CA ALA A 204 -15.88 -17.18 29.84
C ALA A 204 -17.31 -17.68 29.58
N GLU A 205 -17.79 -18.62 30.41
CA GLU A 205 -19.22 -18.85 30.60
C GLU A 205 -19.82 -17.68 31.38
N SER A 206 -20.05 -16.53 30.72
CA SER A 206 -20.94 -15.49 31.24
C SER A 206 -21.49 -14.60 30.13
N PRO A 207 -22.82 -14.44 29.99
CA PRO A 207 -23.40 -13.62 28.94
C PRO A 207 -23.37 -12.14 29.35
N ALA A 208 -22.46 -11.35 28.78
CA ALA A 208 -22.51 -9.88 28.86
C ALA A 208 -23.33 -9.27 27.69
N PRO A 209 -23.98 -8.13 27.89
CA PRO A 209 -25.32 -7.86 27.36
C PRO A 209 -25.36 -7.39 25.90
N ALA A 210 -26.31 -7.95 25.18
CA ALA A 210 -26.68 -7.57 23.83
C ALA A 210 -27.46 -6.24 23.81
N ALA A 211 -26.76 -5.11 23.94
CA ALA A 211 -27.32 -3.80 23.63
C ALA A 211 -26.21 -2.79 23.31
N MET A 212 -25.61 -2.88 22.13
CA MET A 212 -24.80 -1.78 21.59
C MET A 212 -25.62 -1.04 20.52
N ALA A 213 -26.18 0.09 20.93
CA ALA A 213 -26.88 1.06 20.10
C ALA A 213 -25.94 1.69 19.06
N LYS A 214 -26.46 2.57 18.18
CA LYS A 214 -25.75 3.27 17.09
C LYS A 214 -24.37 3.81 17.55
N ASN A 215 -23.32 3.03 17.32
CA ASN A 215 -22.00 3.32 17.84
C ASN A 215 -21.06 3.60 16.67
N SER A 216 -20.66 4.86 16.53
CA SER A 216 -19.41 5.21 15.85
C SER A 216 -18.27 4.51 16.59
N LEU A 217 -17.51 3.68 15.88
CA LEU A 217 -16.28 3.12 16.40
C LEU A 217 -15.16 4.12 16.14
N ALA A 218 -14.65 4.75 17.19
CA ALA A 218 -13.43 5.55 17.11
C ALA A 218 -12.22 4.67 17.44
N LEU A 219 -11.24 4.61 16.52
CA LEU A 219 -9.97 3.93 16.77
C LEU A 219 -8.78 4.90 16.71
N THR A 220 -7.86 4.76 17.66
CA THR A 220 -6.50 5.32 17.58
C THR A 220 -5.50 4.18 17.66
N ALA A 221 -4.43 4.24 16.89
CA ALA A 221 -3.33 3.28 16.95
C ALA A 221 -2.04 3.90 16.43
N ASN A 222 -0.90 3.43 16.95
CA ASN A 222 0.40 3.89 16.46
C ASN A 222 0.59 3.50 15.00
N GLN A 223 0.22 2.28 14.61
CA GLN A 223 0.37 1.82 13.24
C GLN A 223 -0.81 0.96 12.81
N MET A 224 -1.12 0.96 11.52
CA MET A 224 -1.95 -0.07 10.89
C MET A 224 -1.23 -0.66 9.69
N LEU A 225 -1.17 -1.99 9.70
CA LEU A 225 -0.70 -2.79 8.59
C LEU A 225 -1.90 -3.48 7.93
N VAL A 226 -2.14 -3.19 6.67
CA VAL A 226 -3.25 -3.76 5.89
C VAL A 226 -2.70 -4.86 4.99
N HIS A 227 -3.05 -6.10 5.30
CA HIS A 227 -2.71 -7.27 4.48
C HIS A 227 -3.84 -7.60 3.51
N ILE A 228 -3.73 -7.09 2.28
CA ILE A 228 -4.77 -7.26 1.26
C ILE A 228 -5.04 -8.73 0.93
N LYS A 229 -4.00 -9.58 0.86
CA LYS A 229 -4.16 -11.01 0.50
C LYS A 229 -4.90 -11.80 1.59
N LYS A 230 -4.59 -11.53 2.86
CA LYS A 230 -5.19 -12.22 4.00
C LYS A 230 -6.57 -11.67 4.35
N LYS A 231 -6.96 -10.54 3.74
CA LYS A 231 -8.15 -9.77 4.10
C LYS A 231 -8.15 -9.43 5.59
N THR A 232 -6.98 -9.04 6.10
CA THR A 232 -6.78 -8.69 7.51
C THR A 232 -6.06 -7.37 7.65
N ALA A 233 -6.40 -6.58 8.66
CA ALA A 233 -5.58 -5.46 9.08
C ALA A 233 -5.26 -5.59 10.55
N GLU A 234 -4.07 -5.12 10.86
CA GLU A 234 -3.45 -5.23 12.16
C GLU A 234 -3.13 -3.83 12.63
N LEU A 235 -3.80 -3.41 13.71
CA LEU A 235 -3.44 -2.23 14.47
C LEU A 235 -2.40 -2.64 15.50
N VAL A 236 -1.32 -1.87 15.59
CA VAL A 236 -0.19 -2.13 16.48
C VAL A 236 0.11 -0.86 17.28
N GLY A 237 0.34 -1.01 18.58
CA GLY A 237 0.65 0.07 19.52
C GLY A 237 -0.47 0.28 20.52
N ASP A 238 -0.59 1.49 21.07
CA ASP A 238 -1.65 1.82 22.04
C ASP A 238 -3.01 1.92 21.31
N VAL A 239 -3.62 0.77 21.02
CA VAL A 239 -4.89 0.70 20.29
C VAL A 239 -6.01 0.99 21.26
N THR A 240 -6.80 2.00 20.96
CA THR A 240 -8.01 2.32 21.72
C THR A 240 -9.21 2.16 20.81
N LEU A 241 -10.16 1.30 21.18
CA LEU A 241 -11.43 1.07 20.50
C LEU A 241 -12.56 1.65 21.35
N ARG A 242 -13.29 2.63 20.83
CA ARG A 242 -14.44 3.22 21.55
C ARG A 242 -15.76 2.80 20.94
N PHE A 243 -16.67 2.28 21.75
CA PHE A 243 -18.01 1.84 21.35
C PHE A 243 -19.08 2.49 22.24
N GLY A 244 -19.70 3.56 21.74
CA GLY A 244 -20.64 4.34 22.56
C GLY A 244 -19.92 4.97 23.74
N GLN A 245 -20.22 4.52 24.97
CA GLN A 245 -19.55 4.99 26.19
C GLN A 245 -18.51 3.99 26.75
N GLY A 246 -18.27 2.85 26.08
CA GLY A 246 -17.25 1.87 26.45
C GLY A 246 -15.93 2.05 25.69
N GLU A 247 -14.82 1.62 26.31
CA GLU A 247 -13.46 1.70 25.76
C GLU A 247 -12.72 0.37 25.92
N ILE A 248 -12.08 -0.12 24.87
CA ILE A 248 -11.18 -1.27 24.89
C ILE A 248 -9.79 -0.78 24.49
N MET A 249 -8.80 -0.99 25.35
CA MET A 249 -7.40 -0.73 25.06
C MET A 249 -6.68 -2.05 24.82
N ALA A 250 -5.84 -2.13 23.79
CA ALA A 250 -5.03 -3.31 23.48
C ALA A 250 -3.70 -2.92 22.83
N ASP A 251 -2.64 -3.69 23.05
CA ASP A 251 -1.34 -3.48 22.37
C ASP A 251 -1.43 -3.78 20.86
N ARG A 252 -2.37 -4.65 20.47
CA ARG A 252 -2.57 -5.08 19.10
C ARG A 252 -3.98 -5.57 18.86
N VAL A 253 -4.53 -5.17 17.71
CA VAL A 253 -5.87 -5.59 17.26
C VAL A 253 -5.77 -6.07 15.82
N LEU A 254 -6.05 -7.35 15.60
CA LEU A 254 -6.14 -7.94 14.27
C LEU A 254 -7.61 -8.09 13.90
N PHE A 255 -8.04 -7.51 12.79
CA PHE A 255 -9.40 -7.67 12.27
C PHE A 255 -9.37 -8.27 10.87
N GLY A 256 -10.29 -9.20 10.62
CA GLY A 256 -10.55 -9.76 9.30
C GLY A 256 -11.77 -9.11 8.64
N TRP A 257 -11.71 -8.89 7.33
CA TRP A 257 -12.83 -8.39 6.53
C TRP A 257 -13.33 -9.40 5.48
N GLY A 258 -14.52 -9.14 4.94
CA GLY A 258 -15.14 -9.92 3.87
C GLY A 258 -14.52 -9.69 2.48
N ASP A 259 -15.25 -10.05 1.42
CA ASP A 259 -14.75 -9.89 0.05
C ASP A 259 -14.61 -8.41 -0.37
N ALA A 260 -15.34 -7.55 0.30
CA ALA A 260 -15.11 -6.11 0.32
C ALA A 260 -14.74 -5.71 1.76
N LEU A 261 -13.94 -4.65 1.92
CA LEU A 261 -13.58 -4.03 3.20
C LEU A 261 -14.82 -3.49 3.99
N GLN A 262 -16.03 -3.92 3.63
CA GLN A 262 -17.33 -3.47 4.09
C GLN A 262 -17.71 -3.94 5.50
N LYS A 263 -17.19 -5.09 5.94
CA LYS A 263 -17.63 -5.73 7.20
C LYS A 263 -16.45 -6.34 7.93
N ILE A 264 -16.15 -5.82 9.12
CA ILE A 264 -15.30 -6.51 10.09
C ILE A 264 -16.04 -7.78 10.50
N LYS A 265 -15.45 -8.94 10.18
CA LYS A 265 -16.04 -10.26 10.50
C LYS A 265 -15.69 -10.70 11.91
N TRP A 266 -14.47 -10.40 12.34
CA TRP A 266 -13.92 -10.76 13.64
C TRP A 266 -12.81 -9.78 14.00
N ALA A 267 -12.58 -9.62 15.31
CA ALA A 267 -11.44 -8.91 15.85
C ALA A 267 -10.77 -9.82 16.88
N LYS A 268 -9.43 -9.85 16.87
CA LYS A 268 -8.60 -10.55 17.83
C LYS A 268 -7.73 -9.53 18.55
N LEU A 269 -7.89 -9.44 19.86
CA LEU A 269 -7.09 -8.57 20.74
C LEU A 269 -5.87 -9.34 21.22
N ARG A 270 -4.72 -8.68 21.36
CA ARG A 270 -3.46 -9.28 21.80
C ARG A 270 -2.70 -8.34 22.72
N GLY A 271 -1.98 -8.92 23.68
CA GLY A 271 -1.16 -8.20 24.64
C GLY A 271 -1.94 -7.80 25.88
N ASN A 272 -1.63 -6.63 26.43
CA ASN A 272 -2.37 -6.06 27.56
C ASN A 272 -3.72 -5.56 27.05
N VAL A 273 -4.80 -6.23 27.45
CA VAL A 273 -6.16 -5.81 27.10
C VAL A 273 -6.83 -5.25 28.34
N VAL A 274 -7.29 -4.00 28.24
CA VAL A 274 -8.07 -3.33 29.28
C VAL A 274 -9.43 -2.97 28.72
N ILE A 275 -10.49 -3.48 29.34
CA ILE A 275 -11.87 -3.15 28.99
C ILE A 275 -12.43 -2.24 30.09
N ARG A 276 -12.95 -1.07 29.71
CA ARG A 276 -13.65 -0.13 30.60
C ARG A 276 -15.11 -0.02 30.17
N SER A 277 -16.03 -0.37 31.07
CA SER A 277 -17.45 -0.02 30.95
C SER A 277 -17.79 1.15 31.87
N GLN A 278 -18.93 1.82 31.61
CA GLN A 278 -19.44 2.89 32.48
C GLN A 278 -19.69 2.45 33.93
N ASP A 279 -19.93 1.17 34.15
CA ASP A 279 -20.24 0.63 35.48
C ASP A 279 -18.97 0.37 36.31
N GLY A 280 -17.80 0.82 35.85
CA GLY A 280 -16.53 0.69 36.57
C GLY A 280 -15.90 -0.70 36.48
N ALA A 281 -16.45 -1.61 35.66
CA ALA A 281 -15.83 -2.90 35.42
C ALA A 281 -14.53 -2.70 34.61
N ILE A 282 -13.40 -2.91 35.28
CA ILE A 282 -12.07 -3.01 34.67
C ILE A 282 -11.76 -4.51 34.54
N GLY A 283 -11.96 -5.04 33.34
CA GLY A 283 -11.42 -6.36 32.99
C GLY A 283 -10.01 -6.18 32.45
N CYS A 284 -9.01 -6.76 33.12
CA CYS A 284 -7.66 -6.88 32.59
C CYS A 284 -7.41 -8.35 32.29
N GLU A 285 -7.38 -8.70 31.01
CA GLU A 285 -7.15 -10.07 30.57
C GLU A 285 -5.92 -10.12 29.66
N LYS A 286 -5.09 -11.14 29.84
CA LYS A 286 -3.93 -11.38 28.99
C LYS A 286 -4.41 -12.17 27.77
N ALA A 287 -4.56 -11.49 26.63
CA ALA A 287 -5.10 -12.12 25.41
C ALA A 287 -3.99 -12.71 24.50
N GLU A 288 -4.21 -13.92 23.96
CA GLU A 288 -3.27 -14.73 23.13
C GLU A 288 -2.95 -14.20 21.71
#